data_AF-A0A920UEU5-F1
#
_entry.id   AF-A0A920UEU5-F1
#
_cell.length_a   1.000
_cell.length_b   1.000
_cell.length_c   1.000
_cell.angle_alpha   90.00
_cell.angle_beta   90.00
_cell.angle_gamma   90.00
#
_symmetry.space_group_name_H-M   'P 1'
#
loop_
_entity.id
_entity.type
_entity.pdbx_description
1 polymer ?
#
loop_
_entity_poly.entity_id
_entity_poly.type
_entity_poly.pdbx_seq_one_letter_code
_entity_poly.pdbx_strand_id
1 'polypeptide(L)'
;MRQLRGLQDETGGFTGFIPLPYQPDNNEIPVEHPPTGFDMLRTLAVARLYLDNFDHITAYWVGMGMKLAQVALNYGADDLHGTISRRRFFTWPALKRRNCRRKPR
;
A
#
# COMPACT_ATOMS: atom_id res chain seq x y z
N MET A 1 1.93 -14.28 -13.52
CA MET A 1 0.57 -13.69 -13.60
C MET A 1 -0.44 -14.57 -14.33
N ARG A 2 -0.11 -15.19 -15.49
CA ARG A 2 -1.06 -16.05 -16.26
C ARG A 2 -1.76 -17.13 -15.43
N GLN A 3 -1.03 -17.86 -14.59
CA GLN A 3 -1.62 -18.92 -13.74
C GLN A 3 -2.61 -18.37 -12.72
N LEU A 4 -2.30 -17.23 -12.08
CA LEU A 4 -3.20 -16.58 -11.12
C LEU A 4 -4.49 -16.10 -11.80
N ARG A 5 -4.37 -15.49 -12.97
CA ARG A 5 -5.53 -15.05 -13.77
C ARG A 5 -6.44 -16.23 -14.12
N GLY A 6 -5.89 -17.33 -14.65
CA GLY A 6 -6.69 -18.51 -14.98
C GLY A 6 -7.37 -19.13 -13.77
N LEU A 7 -6.65 -19.23 -12.64
CA LEU A 7 -7.23 -19.74 -11.40
C LEU A 7 -8.35 -18.83 -10.85
N GLN A 8 -8.21 -17.51 -11.03
CA GLN A 8 -9.26 -16.55 -10.68
C GLN A 8 -10.49 -16.70 -11.58
N ASP A 9 -10.32 -16.96 -12.88
CA ASP A 9 -11.45 -17.25 -13.79
C ASP A 9 -12.21 -18.53 -13.37
N GLU A 10 -11.50 -19.53 -12.82
CA GLU A 10 -12.11 -20.78 -12.36
C GLU A 10 -12.80 -20.67 -10.99
N THR A 11 -12.20 -19.93 -10.05
CA THR A 11 -12.60 -19.98 -8.63
C THR A 11 -13.19 -18.67 -8.09
N GLY A 12 -12.81 -17.52 -8.63
CA GLY A 12 -13.18 -16.20 -8.12
C GLY A 12 -12.75 -15.93 -6.67
N GLY A 13 -11.79 -16.69 -6.12
CA GLY A 13 -11.45 -16.67 -4.70
C GLY A 13 -10.46 -15.58 -4.29
N PHE A 14 -9.76 -14.96 -5.23
CA PHE A 14 -8.81 -13.88 -4.91
C PHE A 14 -9.54 -12.55 -4.78
N THR A 15 -9.24 -11.83 -3.70
CA THR A 15 -9.73 -10.46 -3.48
C THR A 15 -8.78 -9.40 -4.03
N GLY A 16 -7.48 -9.72 -4.16
CA GLY A 16 -6.51 -8.79 -4.69
C GLY A 16 -5.15 -9.41 -4.96
N PHE A 17 -4.29 -8.64 -5.62
CA PHE A 17 -2.94 -9.03 -5.99
C PHE A 17 -1.92 -8.07 -5.37
N ILE A 18 -0.89 -8.64 -4.73
CA ILE A 18 0.17 -7.88 -4.07
C ILE A 18 1.52 -8.21 -4.72
N PRO A 19 2.07 -7.34 -5.59
CA PRO A 19 3.42 -7.51 -6.09
C PRO A 19 4.44 -7.14 -5.01
N LEU A 20 5.14 -8.15 -4.50
CA LEU A 20 6.19 -7.97 -3.51
C LEU A 20 7.54 -7.81 -4.21
N PRO A 21 8.26 -6.68 -4.00
CA PRO A 21 9.59 -6.52 -4.56
C PRO A 21 10.56 -7.51 -3.89
N TYR A 22 11.43 -8.10 -4.70
CA TYR A 22 12.47 -8.98 -4.20
C TYR A 22 13.45 -8.21 -3.30
N GLN A 23 13.84 -8.82 -2.18
CA GLN A 23 14.79 -8.28 -1.21
C GLN A 23 16.04 -9.17 -1.23
N PRO A 24 17.20 -8.67 -1.68
CA PRO A 24 18.41 -9.48 -1.84
C PRO A 24 19.08 -9.84 -0.51
N ASP A 25 18.75 -9.13 0.57
CA ASP A 25 19.35 -9.38 1.87
C ASP A 25 18.95 -10.75 2.44
N ASN A 26 19.89 -11.41 3.12
CA ASN A 26 19.68 -12.61 3.94
C ASN A 26 19.04 -13.81 3.18
N ASN A 27 19.50 -14.11 1.97
CA ASN A 27 19.09 -15.31 1.24
C ASN A 27 20.19 -15.85 0.30
N GLU A 28 19.97 -17.03 -0.28
CA GLU A 28 20.94 -17.78 -1.10
C GLU A 28 20.86 -17.47 -2.61
N ILE A 29 20.00 -16.52 -3.02
CA ILE A 29 19.77 -16.22 -4.44
C ILE A 29 20.80 -15.18 -4.89
N PRO A 30 21.56 -15.42 -5.99
CA PRO A 30 22.63 -14.54 -6.44
C PRO A 30 22.10 -13.32 -7.21
N VAL A 31 21.26 -12.52 -6.55
CA VAL A 31 20.74 -11.26 -7.10
C VAL A 31 21.19 -10.14 -6.17
N GLU A 32 22.02 -9.25 -6.69
CA GLU A 32 22.66 -8.21 -5.88
C GLU A 32 21.80 -6.95 -5.70
N HIS A 33 20.85 -6.72 -6.60
CA HIS A 33 20.11 -5.46 -6.68
C HIS A 33 18.60 -5.69 -6.54
N PRO A 34 17.93 -5.00 -5.60
CA PRO A 34 16.47 -4.99 -5.56
C PRO A 34 15.91 -4.28 -6.80
N PRO A 35 14.66 -4.56 -7.18
CA PRO A 35 14.01 -3.84 -8.28
C PRO A 35 13.97 -2.34 -8.01
N THR A 36 14.16 -1.52 -9.05
CA THR A 36 14.07 -0.07 -8.90
C THR A 36 12.62 0.36 -8.62
N GLY A 37 12.44 1.59 -8.12
CA GLY A 37 11.08 2.13 -7.95
C GLY A 37 10.29 2.17 -9.27
N PHE A 38 10.98 2.36 -10.41
CA PHE A 38 10.36 2.29 -11.73
C PHE A 38 9.93 0.87 -12.10
N ASP A 39 10.73 -0.15 -11.78
CA ASP A 39 10.35 -1.55 -12.00
C ASP A 39 9.12 -1.93 -11.18
N MET A 40 9.03 -1.45 -9.94
CA MET A 40 7.87 -1.65 -9.08
C MET A 40 6.61 -0.99 -9.68
N LEU A 41 6.70 0.28 -10.09
CA LEU A 41 5.57 1.01 -10.70
C LEU A 41 5.14 0.39 -12.04
N ARG A 42 6.10 -0.02 -12.87
CA ARG A 42 5.84 -0.75 -14.11
C ARG A 42 5.11 -2.06 -13.82
N THR A 43 5.54 -2.81 -12.82
CA THR A 43 4.91 -4.08 -12.42
C THR A 43 3.47 -3.87 -11.99
N LEU A 44 3.18 -2.83 -11.21
CA LEU A 44 1.82 -2.46 -10.82
C LEU A 44 0.94 -2.10 -12.02
N ALA A 45 1.44 -1.28 -12.94
CA ALA A 45 0.70 -0.88 -14.13
C ALA A 45 0.39 -2.08 -15.04
N VAL A 46 1.38 -2.96 -15.24
CA VAL A 46 1.19 -4.20 -15.99
C VAL A 46 0.20 -5.12 -15.27
N ALA A 47 0.28 -5.25 -13.94
CA ALA A 47 -0.66 -6.06 -13.16
C ALA A 47 -2.10 -5.55 -13.32
N ARG A 48 -2.35 -4.24 -13.22
CA ARG A 48 -3.68 -3.65 -13.39
C ARG A 48 -4.27 -3.89 -14.78
N LEU A 49 -3.44 -3.91 -15.82
CA LEU A 49 -3.87 -4.18 -17.19
C LEU A 49 -4.06 -5.68 -17.47
N TYR A 50 -3.21 -6.53 -16.90
CA TYR A 50 -3.18 -7.96 -17.21
C TYR A 50 -4.13 -8.79 -16.34
N LEU A 51 -4.27 -8.43 -15.07
CA LEU A 51 -5.17 -9.06 -14.09
C LEU A 51 -6.51 -8.34 -14.09
N ASP A 52 -7.20 -8.36 -15.23
CA ASP A 52 -8.51 -7.73 -15.41
C ASP A 52 -9.63 -8.33 -14.53
N ASN A 53 -9.44 -9.55 -14.02
CA ASN A 53 -10.35 -10.28 -13.15
C ASN A 53 -9.99 -10.23 -11.65
N PHE A 54 -9.06 -9.34 -11.27
CA PHE A 54 -8.77 -9.02 -9.87
C PHE A 54 -9.38 -7.64 -9.53
N ASP A 55 -10.13 -7.60 -8.43
CA ASP A 55 -10.77 -6.36 -7.95
C ASP A 55 -9.70 -5.35 -7.53
N HIS A 56 -8.77 -5.79 -6.68
CA HIS A 56 -7.79 -4.91 -6.02
C HIS A 56 -6.34 -5.22 -6.41
N ILE A 57 -5.56 -4.17 -6.66
CA ILE A 57 -4.09 -4.23 -6.73
C ILE A 57 -3.51 -3.44 -5.56
N THR A 58 -2.68 -4.10 -4.75
CA THR A 58 -2.18 -3.55 -3.50
C THR A 58 -0.75 -3.00 -3.62
N ALA A 59 -0.55 -1.75 -3.20
CA ALA A 59 0.76 -1.14 -2.96
C ALA A 59 1.22 -1.40 -1.52
N TYR A 60 2.22 -2.27 -1.35
CA TYR A 60 2.78 -2.61 -0.04
C TYR A 60 3.86 -1.62 0.40
N TRP A 61 3.49 -0.64 1.24
CA TRP A 61 4.36 0.50 1.56
C TRP A 61 5.59 0.15 2.40
N VAL A 62 5.58 -0.98 3.11
CA VAL A 62 6.73 -1.41 3.93
C VAL A 62 7.88 -1.86 3.03
N GLY A 63 7.57 -2.51 1.90
CA GLY A 63 8.58 -2.96 0.93
C GLY A 63 9.04 -1.87 -0.03
N MET A 64 8.13 -1.01 -0.51
CA MET A 64 8.43 -0.02 -1.56
C MET A 64 8.68 1.41 -1.04
N GLY A 65 8.35 1.66 0.23
CA GLY A 65 8.40 2.98 0.85
C GLY A 65 7.16 3.83 0.61
N MET A 66 6.82 4.67 1.60
CA MET A 66 5.57 5.47 1.60
C MET A 66 5.45 6.44 0.42
N LYS A 67 6.54 7.13 0.05
CA LYS A 67 6.51 8.10 -1.07
C LYS A 67 6.20 7.40 -2.40
N LEU A 68 6.78 6.23 -2.63
CA LEU A 68 6.53 5.47 -3.85
C LEU A 68 5.14 4.85 -3.84
N ALA A 69 4.66 4.38 -2.68
CA ALA A 69 3.29 3.87 -2.52
C ALA A 69 2.23 4.95 -2.81
N GLN A 70 2.48 6.23 -2.49
CA GLN A 70 1.59 7.32 -2.89
C GLN A 70 1.53 7.50 -4.41
N VAL A 71 2.68 7.40 -5.10
CA VAL A 71 2.73 7.46 -6.56
C VAL A 71 2.07 6.25 -7.19
N ALA A 72 2.22 5.06 -6.58
CA ALA A 72 1.65 3.79 -7.05
C ALA A 72 0.14 3.82 -7.25
N LEU A 73 -0.59 4.67 -6.51
CA LEU A 73 -2.03 4.88 -6.69
C LEU A 73 -2.39 5.41 -8.09
N ASN A 74 -1.44 6.10 -8.75
CA ASN A 74 -1.60 6.55 -10.14
C ASN A 74 -1.10 5.53 -11.17
N TYR A 75 -0.57 4.39 -10.73
CA TYR A 75 -0.01 3.32 -11.55
C TYR A 75 -0.82 2.02 -11.43
N GLY A 76 -2.10 2.13 -11.05
CA GLY A 76 -3.05 1.02 -11.04
C GLY A 76 -3.22 0.32 -9.70
N ALA A 77 -2.54 0.77 -8.63
CA ALA A 77 -2.86 0.35 -7.27
C ALA A 77 -4.10 1.09 -6.76
N ASP A 78 -4.97 0.39 -6.06
CA ASP A 78 -6.17 0.93 -5.42
C ASP A 78 -6.25 0.58 -3.92
N ASP A 79 -5.43 -0.35 -3.46
CA ASP A 79 -5.23 -0.70 -2.05
C ASP A 79 -3.82 -0.30 -1.58
N LEU A 80 -3.71 0.27 -0.37
CA LEU A 80 -2.44 0.67 0.23
C LEU A 80 -2.28 -0.12 1.54
N HIS A 81 -1.26 -0.97 1.62
CA HIS A 81 -1.16 -1.97 2.69
C HIS A 81 0.15 -1.92 3.48
N GLY A 82 0.03 -2.15 4.78
CA GLY A 82 1.12 -2.28 5.74
C GLY A 82 0.64 -2.08 7.18
N THR A 83 1.53 -2.27 8.14
CA THR A 83 1.18 -2.06 9.55
C THR A 83 1.23 -0.58 9.90
N ILE A 84 0.09 -0.03 10.33
CA ILE A 84 0.04 1.34 10.87
C ILE A 84 0.63 1.32 12.27
N SER A 85 1.92 1.62 12.39
CA SER A 85 2.52 1.90 13.70
C SER A 85 2.39 3.39 14.00
N ARG A 86 1.32 3.77 14.70
CA ARG A 86 1.14 5.14 15.21
C ARG A 86 0.48 5.13 16.59
N ARG A 87 1.28 5.09 17.67
CA ARG A 87 0.84 5.61 18.97
C ARG A 87 1.22 7.08 19.08
N ARG A 88 0.45 7.94 18.42
CA ARG A 88 0.46 9.38 18.72
C ARG A 88 -0.86 9.66 19.43
N PHE A 89 -0.83 9.71 20.76
CA PHE A 89 -1.92 10.35 21.49
C PHE A 89 -2.05 11.75 20.92
N PHE A 90 -3.15 12.03 20.24
CA PHE A 90 -3.54 13.40 19.97
C PHE A 90 -3.98 13.97 21.33
N THR A 91 -3.02 14.39 22.16
CA THR A 91 -3.35 15.32 23.24
C THR A 91 -3.81 16.57 22.52
N TRP A 92 -5.12 16.82 22.55
CA TRP A 92 -5.73 18.03 22.04
C TRP A 92 -5.23 19.20 22.90
N PRO A 93 -4.22 20.01 22.52
CA PRO A 93 -3.73 21.07 23.36
C PRO A 93 -4.44 22.37 22.94
N ALA A 94 -5.77 22.35 22.81
CA ALA A 94 -6.53 23.54 22.44
C ALA A 94 -8.05 23.37 22.62
N LEU A 95 -8.51 22.98 23.80
CA LEU A 95 -9.78 23.51 24.29
C LEU A 95 -9.45 24.39 25.50
N LYS A 96 -8.98 25.62 25.24
CA LYS A 96 -9.03 26.68 26.25
C LYS A 96 -10.49 26.73 26.71
N ARG A 97 -10.77 26.22 27.91
CA ARG A 97 -12.00 26.51 28.63
C ARG A 97 -12.15 28.03 28.64
N ARG A 98 -12.98 28.58 27.74
CA ARG A 98 -13.39 29.98 27.84
C ARG A 98 -14.09 30.08 29.18
N ASN A 99 -13.46 30.81 30.08
CA ASN A 99 -13.96 31.11 31.40
C ASN A 99 -15.30 31.84 31.21
N CYS A 100 -16.41 31.13 31.34
CA CYS A 100 -17.74 31.71 31.29
C CYS A 100 -17.98 32.41 32.63
N ARG A 101 -17.36 33.59 32.81
CA ARG A 101 -17.72 34.51 33.88
C ARG A 101 -19.13 35.01 33.57
N ARG A 102 -20.12 34.42 34.24
CA ARG A 102 -21.46 35.01 34.37
C ARG A 102 -21.29 36.42 34.96
N LYS A 103 -21.59 37.45 34.18
CA LYS A 103 -21.81 38.80 34.74
C LYS A 103 -23.07 38.72 35.63
N PRO A 104 -23.03 39.15 36.89
CA PRO A 104 -24.25 39.39 37.65
C PRO A 104 -24.97 40.62 37.06
N ARG A 105 -26.30 40.59 37.12
CA ARG A 105 -27.16 41.74 36.81
C ARG A 105 -26.97 42.84 37.85
#